data_AF-A0AB39V7Z0-F1
#
_entry.id   AF-A0AB39V7Z0-F1
#
_cell.length_a   1.000
_cell.length_b   1.000
_cell.length_c   1.000
_cell.angle_alpha   90.00
_cell.angle_beta   90.00
_cell.angle_gamma   90.00
#
_symmetry.space_group_name_H-M   'P 1'
#
loop_
_entity.id
_entity.type
_entity.pdbx_description
1 polymer ?
#
loop_
_entity_poly.entity_id
_entity_poly.type
_entity_poly.pdbx_seq_one_letter_code
_entity_poly.pdbx_strand_id
1 'polypeptide(L)'
;MLSSRNGLSAIYSVPEDNLLSEFIIGSENFNDEAEEFARYIPTEKVIEISKKLNEINFQDYLKDFDMTNFAENGIYPDIWDYTEEKEEIMEELSEHFENLKEFYNKVAENKNIVVVTIC
;
A
#
# COMPACT_ATOMS: atom_id res chain seq x y z
N MET A 1 5.81 -2.84 0.49
CA MET A 1 4.48 -3.45 0.29
C MET A 1 3.73 -2.68 -0.80
N LEU A 2 3.87 -3.09 -2.07
CA LEU A 2 3.19 -2.47 -3.21
C LEU A 2 2.37 -3.55 -3.90
N SER A 3 1.12 -3.77 -3.45
CA SER A 3 0.25 -4.74 -4.09
C SER A 3 -1.19 -4.23 -4.07
N SER A 4 -1.76 -4.03 -5.26
CA SER A 4 -3.21 -3.95 -5.41
C SER A 4 -3.82 -5.32 -5.08
N ARG A 5 -5.14 -5.39 -4.93
CA ARG A 5 -5.90 -6.61 -4.63
C ARG A 5 -5.60 -7.83 -5.52
N ASN A 6 -4.84 -7.65 -6.61
CA ASN A 6 -4.47 -8.65 -7.61
C ASN A 6 -2.96 -8.94 -7.72
N GLY A 7 -2.10 -8.45 -6.82
CA GLY A 7 -0.65 -8.72 -6.94
C GLY A 7 0.06 -7.93 -8.04
N LEU A 8 -0.54 -6.84 -8.52
CA LEU A 8 0.06 -6.00 -9.58
C LEU A 8 0.98 -4.92 -9.00
N SER A 9 2.09 -4.69 -9.69
CA SER A 9 3.10 -3.70 -9.34
C SER A 9 2.57 -2.27 -9.46
N ALA A 10 2.90 -1.41 -8.49
CA ALA A 10 2.46 -0.02 -8.44
C ALA A 10 2.93 0.84 -9.62
N ILE A 11 3.93 0.37 -10.36
CA ILE A 11 4.50 1.04 -11.55
C ILE A 11 3.67 0.86 -12.83
N TYR A 12 2.77 -0.14 -12.91
CA TYR A 12 2.11 -0.48 -14.20
C TYR A 12 0.58 -0.42 -14.19
N SER A 13 -0.08 -0.34 -13.05
CA SER A 13 -1.53 -0.16 -13.03
C SER A 13 -2.01 0.29 -11.67
N VAL A 14 -2.48 1.53 -11.59
CA VAL A 14 -3.43 1.95 -10.55
C VAL A 14 -4.80 1.51 -11.06
N PRO A 15 -5.50 0.57 -10.42
CA PRO A 15 -6.93 0.44 -10.68
C PRO A 15 -7.57 1.79 -10.31
N GLU A 16 -8.17 2.47 -11.27
CA GLU A 16 -9.02 3.65 -11.01
C GLU A 16 -10.02 3.28 -9.90
N ASP A 17 -10.16 4.18 -8.91
CA ASP A 17 -11.14 4.08 -7.81
C ASP A 17 -10.97 2.91 -6.83
N ASN A 18 -9.73 2.54 -6.48
CA ASN A 18 -9.48 1.66 -5.33
C ASN A 18 -8.79 2.40 -4.18
N LEU A 19 -9.55 2.66 -3.10
CA LEU A 19 -9.06 3.27 -1.84
C LEU A 19 -7.81 2.58 -1.28
N LEU A 20 -7.66 1.26 -1.46
CA LEU A 20 -6.47 0.52 -1.00
C LEU A 20 -5.25 0.74 -1.89
N SER A 21 -5.46 1.05 -3.16
CA SER A 21 -4.37 1.49 -4.03
C SER A 21 -3.92 2.87 -3.59
N GLU A 22 -4.84 3.81 -3.44
CA GLU A 22 -4.54 5.20 -3.07
C GLU A 22 -3.90 5.34 -1.70
N PHE A 23 -4.28 4.48 -0.76
CA PHE A 23 -3.61 4.30 0.54
C PHE A 23 -2.08 4.11 0.42
N ILE A 24 -1.63 3.42 -0.63
CA ILE A 24 -0.21 3.12 -0.86
C ILE A 24 0.46 4.15 -1.76
N ILE A 25 -0.21 4.57 -2.85
CA ILE A 25 0.42 5.34 -3.93
C ILE A 25 -0.02 6.82 -3.99
N GLY A 26 -0.92 7.26 -3.12
CA GLY A 26 -1.54 8.59 -3.18
C GLY A 26 -2.74 8.68 -4.14
N SER A 27 -3.50 9.78 -4.09
CA SER A 27 -4.66 10.01 -4.96
C SER A 27 -4.46 11.14 -5.95
N GLU A 28 -3.71 12.17 -5.57
CA GLU A 28 -3.48 13.39 -6.37
C GLU A 28 -1.99 13.60 -6.60
N ASN A 29 -1.60 14.16 -7.75
CA ASN A 29 -0.22 14.57 -8.01
C ASN A 29 0.03 15.98 -7.48
N PHE A 30 1.22 16.26 -6.96
CA PHE A 30 1.62 17.64 -6.66
C PHE A 30 1.92 18.46 -7.91
N ASN A 31 2.55 17.83 -8.88
CA ASN A 31 2.92 18.41 -10.16
C ASN A 31 3.01 17.30 -11.20
N ASP A 32 2.19 17.38 -12.25
CA ASP A 32 2.16 16.40 -13.34
C ASP A 32 3.45 16.42 -14.20
N GLU A 33 4.28 17.45 -14.05
CA GLU A 33 5.56 17.61 -14.75
C GLU A 33 6.79 17.22 -13.90
N ALA A 34 6.60 16.79 -12.65
CA ALA A 34 7.71 16.40 -11.78
C ALA A 34 8.26 15.01 -12.15
N GLU A 35 9.59 14.90 -12.22
CA GLU A 35 10.28 13.60 -12.41
C GLU A 35 10.20 12.71 -11.16
N GLU A 36 10.04 13.30 -9.98
CA GLU A 36 9.95 12.57 -8.70
C GLU A 36 8.52 12.09 -8.44
N PHE A 37 8.37 10.85 -7.97
CA PHE A 37 7.08 10.31 -7.55
C PHE A 37 6.67 10.94 -6.22
N ALA A 38 5.92 12.03 -6.28
CA ALA A 38 5.35 12.72 -5.12
C ALA A 38 3.84 12.94 -5.32
N ARG A 39 3.06 12.26 -4.50
CA ARG A 39 1.59 12.30 -4.53
C ARG A 39 1.04 12.64 -3.16
N TYR A 40 -0.18 13.13 -3.09
CA TYR A 40 -0.86 13.39 -1.83
C TYR A 40 -2.27 12.82 -1.80
N ILE A 41 -2.79 12.75 -0.58
CA ILE A 41 -4.15 12.30 -0.28
C ILE A 41 -4.85 13.43 0.50
N PRO A 42 -5.92 14.03 -0.05
CA PRO A 42 -6.72 15.03 0.64
C PRO A 42 -7.31 14.51 1.96
N THR A 43 -7.53 15.41 2.91
CA THR A 43 -8.02 15.08 4.25
C THR A 43 -9.30 14.23 4.24
N GLU A 44 -10.27 14.56 3.38
CA GLU A 44 -11.54 13.83 3.25
C GLU A 44 -11.29 12.35 2.90
N LYS A 45 -10.34 12.11 2.01
CA LYS A 45 -9.98 10.79 1.51
C LYS A 45 -9.14 10.01 2.51
N VAL A 46 -8.27 10.69 3.28
CA VAL A 46 -7.57 10.09 4.44
C VAL A 46 -8.59 9.55 5.46
N ILE A 47 -9.67 10.27 5.72
CA ILE A 47 -10.74 9.81 6.64
C ILE A 47 -11.45 8.57 6.10
N GLU A 48 -11.72 8.51 4.79
CA GLU A 48 -12.31 7.34 4.15
C GLU A 48 -11.38 6.12 4.19
N ILE A 49 -10.09 6.32 3.88
CA ILE A 49 -9.07 5.28 3.96
C ILE A 49 -8.94 4.76 5.39
N SER A 50 -8.82 5.64 6.39
CA SER A 50 -8.73 5.25 7.80
C SER A 50 -9.91 4.38 8.23
N LYS A 51 -11.15 4.74 7.87
CA LYS A 51 -12.32 3.89 8.14
C LYS A 51 -12.17 2.52 7.48
N LYS A 52 -11.76 2.50 6.20
CA LYS A 52 -11.61 1.25 5.45
C LYS A 52 -10.53 0.34 6.03
N LEU A 53 -9.39 0.88 6.45
CA LEU A 53 -8.30 0.12 7.07
C LEU A 53 -8.77 -0.54 8.38
N ASN A 54 -9.63 0.11 9.16
CA ASN A 54 -10.18 -0.48 10.39
C ASN A 54 -11.20 -1.60 10.15
N GLU A 55 -11.76 -1.73 8.93
CA GLU A 55 -12.62 -2.84 8.54
C GLU A 55 -11.83 -4.06 8.04
N ILE A 56 -10.53 -3.89 7.75
CA ILE A 56 -9.69 -4.94 7.18
C ILE A 56 -9.10 -5.81 8.29
N ASN A 57 -9.26 -7.11 8.11
CA ASN A 57 -8.44 -8.11 8.79
C ASN A 57 -7.31 -8.53 7.84
N PHE A 58 -6.09 -8.04 8.07
CA PHE A 58 -4.97 -8.27 7.15
C PHE A 58 -4.56 -9.75 7.07
N GLN A 59 -4.82 -10.52 8.14
CA GLN A 59 -4.58 -11.97 8.15
C GLN A 59 -5.39 -12.71 7.09
N ASP A 60 -6.52 -12.16 6.62
CA ASP A 60 -7.29 -12.75 5.53
C ASP A 60 -6.57 -12.60 4.18
N TYR A 61 -5.79 -11.54 3.97
CA TYR A 61 -4.99 -11.34 2.75
C TYR A 61 -3.76 -12.24 2.73
N LEU A 62 -3.18 -12.52 3.89
CA LEU A 62 -2.01 -13.39 4.01
C LEU A 62 -2.31 -14.86 3.71
N LYS A 63 -3.57 -15.28 3.78
CA LYS A 63 -3.99 -16.64 3.37
C LYS A 63 -3.75 -16.91 1.90
N ASP A 64 -3.85 -15.87 1.08
CA ASP A 64 -3.65 -15.92 -0.38
C ASP A 64 -2.22 -15.48 -0.77
N PHE A 65 -1.30 -15.34 0.20
CA PHE A 65 0.07 -14.91 -0.06
C PHE A 65 0.89 -15.98 -0.80
N ASP A 66 1.33 -15.62 -2.00
CA ASP A 66 2.11 -16.47 -2.90
C ASP A 66 3.31 -15.69 -3.47
N MET A 67 4.51 -16.09 -3.03
CA MET A 67 5.76 -15.50 -3.50
C MET A 67 6.00 -15.77 -5.00
N THR A 68 5.55 -16.91 -5.52
CA THR A 68 5.69 -17.24 -6.95
C THR A 68 4.95 -16.21 -7.81
N ASN A 69 3.71 -15.88 -7.41
CA ASN A 69 2.92 -14.86 -8.09
C ASN A 69 3.60 -13.49 -8.06
N PHE A 70 4.23 -13.14 -6.94
CA PHE A 70 4.92 -11.87 -6.79
C PHE A 70 6.20 -11.82 -7.63
N ALA A 71 6.94 -12.92 -7.74
CA ALA A 71 8.08 -13.08 -8.63
C ALA A 71 7.66 -12.91 -10.11
N GLU A 72 6.62 -13.63 -10.53
CA GLU A 72 6.10 -13.60 -11.91
C GLU A 72 5.59 -12.21 -12.32
N ASN A 73 5.04 -11.45 -11.37
CA ASN A 73 4.56 -10.08 -11.60
C ASN A 73 5.65 -9.01 -11.42
N GLY A 74 6.89 -9.40 -11.12
CA GLY A 74 8.00 -8.46 -10.93
C GLY A 74 7.74 -7.44 -9.82
N ILE A 75 7.14 -7.88 -8.71
CA ILE A 75 6.88 -7.02 -7.57
C ILE A 75 8.22 -6.62 -6.94
N TYR A 76 8.39 -5.34 -6.62
CA TYR A 76 9.59 -4.88 -5.93
C TYR A 76 9.50 -5.14 -4.41
N PRO A 77 10.60 -5.52 -3.74
CA PRO A 77 11.92 -5.83 -4.29
C PRO A 77 12.00 -7.25 -4.88
N ASP A 78 13.04 -7.53 -5.65
CA ASP A 78 13.29 -8.85 -6.24
C ASP A 78 13.82 -9.83 -5.18
N ILE A 79 12.93 -10.28 -4.29
CA ILE A 79 13.23 -11.13 -3.12
C ILE A 79 12.37 -12.41 -3.05
N TRP A 80 11.53 -12.65 -4.05
CA TRP A 80 10.47 -13.65 -3.95
C TRP A 80 10.94 -15.09 -4.17
N ASP A 81 12.19 -15.28 -4.58
CA ASP A 81 12.79 -16.60 -4.78
C ASP A 81 13.33 -17.23 -3.48
N TYR A 82 13.45 -16.47 -2.39
CA TYR A 82 13.95 -16.91 -1.08
C TYR A 82 12.83 -17.51 -0.22
N THR A 83 12.36 -18.70 -0.58
CA THR A 83 11.18 -19.34 0.05
C THR A 83 11.31 -19.56 1.57
N GLU A 84 12.52 -19.67 2.10
CA GLU A 84 12.82 -19.77 3.52
C GLU A 84 12.46 -18.49 4.30
N GLU A 85 12.44 -17.33 3.65
CA GLU A 85 12.09 -16.03 4.25
C GLU A 85 10.57 -15.79 4.25
N LYS A 86 9.76 -16.73 3.73
CA LYS A 86 8.31 -16.56 3.57
C LYS A 86 7.61 -16.13 4.85
N GLU A 87 7.90 -16.80 5.97
CA GLU A 87 7.24 -16.52 7.25
C GLU A 87 7.64 -15.14 7.79
N GLU A 88 8.92 -14.79 7.73
CA GLU A 88 9.45 -13.48 8.13
C GLU A 88 8.83 -12.35 7.28
N ILE A 89 8.76 -12.52 5.97
CA ILE A 89 8.11 -11.56 5.07
C ILE A 89 6.63 -11.39 5.44
N MET A 90 5.89 -12.46 5.73
CA MET A 90 4.47 -12.36 6.14
C MET A 90 4.30 -11.64 7.48
N GLU A 91 5.24 -11.83 8.41
CA GLU A 91 5.29 -11.11 9.70
C GLU A 91 5.56 -9.62 9.49
N GLU A 92 6.60 -9.26 8.72
CA GLU A 92 6.92 -7.87 8.39
C GLU A 92 5.76 -7.17 7.67
N LEU A 93 5.13 -7.85 6.71
CA LEU A 93 3.94 -7.34 6.04
C LEU A 93 2.82 -7.04 7.05
N SER A 94 2.58 -7.94 8.01
CA SER A 94 1.58 -7.72 9.07
C SER A 94 1.91 -6.50 9.93
N GLU A 95 3.16 -6.37 10.36
CA GLU A 95 3.62 -5.26 11.20
C GLU A 95 3.49 -3.93 10.45
N HIS A 96 3.96 -3.87 9.21
CA HIS A 96 3.87 -2.65 8.39
C HIS A 96 2.43 -2.25 8.09
N PHE A 97 1.52 -3.21 7.89
CA PHE A 97 0.10 -2.92 7.70
C PHE A 97 -0.51 -2.24 8.93
N GLU A 98 -0.28 -2.79 10.14
CA GLU A 98 -0.82 -2.18 11.37
C GLU A 98 -0.18 -0.80 11.65
N ASN A 99 1.13 -0.64 11.42
CA ASN A 99 1.80 0.65 11.54
C ASN A 99 1.19 1.72 10.60
N LEU A 100 0.91 1.35 9.34
CA LEU A 100 0.25 2.25 8.41
C LEU A 100 -1.19 2.56 8.84
N LYS A 101 -1.94 1.58 9.32
CA LYS A 101 -3.30 1.79 9.84
C LYS A 101 -3.33 2.74 11.03
N GLU A 102 -2.41 2.60 11.98
CA GLU A 102 -2.25 3.53 13.10
C GLU A 102 -1.89 4.95 12.62
N PHE A 103 -0.97 5.06 11.66
CA PHE A 103 -0.61 6.32 11.04
C PHE A 103 -1.83 7.01 10.41
N TYR A 104 -2.60 6.31 9.57
CA TYR A 104 -3.79 6.88 8.91
C TYR A 104 -4.87 7.28 9.91
N ASN A 105 -5.07 6.50 10.98
CA ASN A 105 -5.99 6.86 12.07
C ASN A 105 -5.60 8.19 12.72
N LYS A 106 -4.31 8.36 13.02
CA LYS A 106 -3.79 9.60 13.61
C LYS A 106 -3.89 10.79 12.66
N VAL A 107 -3.59 10.60 11.37
CA VAL A 107 -3.71 11.68 10.37
C VAL A 107 -5.17 12.09 10.19
N ALA A 108 -6.09 11.13 10.13
CA ALA A 108 -7.53 11.37 10.01
C ALA A 108 -8.09 12.13 11.23
N GLU A 109 -7.71 11.74 12.45
CA GLU A 109 -8.13 12.43 13.69
C GLU A 109 -7.68 13.89 13.69
N ASN A 110 -6.46 14.16 13.23
CA ASN A 110 -5.89 15.49 13.16
C ASN A 110 -6.32 16.29 11.91
N LYS A 111 -7.11 15.69 11.01
CA LYS A 111 -7.58 16.30 9.75
C LYS A 111 -6.44 16.77 8.83
N ASN A 112 -5.33 16.06 8.84
CA ASN A 112 -4.17 16.33 8.00
C ASN A 112 -4.27 15.62 6.65
N ILE A 113 -3.45 16.05 5.70
CA ILE A 113 -3.20 15.32 4.44
C ILE A 113 -2.10 14.27 4.64
N VAL A 114 -2.03 13.29 3.73
CA VAL A 114 -0.87 12.39 3.60
C VAL A 114 -0.09 12.75 2.35
N VAL A 115 1.23 12.71 2.45
CA VAL A 115 2.16 12.81 1.32
C VAL A 115 2.86 11.48 1.15
N VAL A 116 2.84 10.97 -0.08
CA VAL A 116 3.49 9.72 -0.48
C VAL A 116 4.63 10.07 -1.42
N THR A 117 5.83 9.64 -1.06
CA THR A 117 7.03 9.72 -1.90
C THR A 117 7.62 8.33 -2.04
N ILE A 118 7.95 7.93 -3.26
CA ILE A 118 8.64 6.66 -3.55
C ILE A 118 9.91 7.02 -4.31
N CYS A 119 11.06 6.64 -3.77
CA CYS A 119 12.38 7.02 -4.24
C CYS A 119 13.37 5.86 -4.18
#